data_AF-A0A2N1BWM5-F1
#
_entry.id   AF-A0A2N1BWM5-F1
#
_cell.length_a   1.000
_cell.length_b   1.000
_cell.length_c   1.000
_cell.angle_alpha   90.00
_cell.angle_beta   90.00
_cell.angle_gamma   90.00
#
_symmetry.space_group_name_H-M   'P 1'
#
loop_
_entity.id
_entity.type
_entity.pdbx_description
1 polymer ?
#
loop_
_entity_poly.entity_id
_entity_poly.type
_entity_poly.pdbx_seq_one_letter_code
_entity_poly.pdbx_strand_id
1 'polypeptide(L)'
;MTNEVVTNENPALAIDDLIKQYDQFLKTSGVQPILTSVAAAKSQNYESVVTYLADIMNSISFAKLLPKYENILEIVAELIASLDEESYFSHLDLPAIPALGHDNAANLKEFMNYIAQVKVLIQPLIDDAVGSNKNNQLLSAINNKKKILDKGFFYEFTDGDLDRIQELINELRKEITVSDLFDDSHRRRLLRRLEAMQSEMHKKMSDVDRIWGLVGDAGIVIGKFGKDSKPFVDRIKELSQIAWKTQARAEELPSSSQNPLLGNEEE
;
A
#
# COMPACT_ATOMS: atom_id res chain seq x y z
N MET A 1 22.25 -0.68 -19.12
CA MET A 1 21.87 -0.71 -17.70
C MET A 1 20.37 -0.79 -17.66
N THR A 2 19.85 -2.02 -17.67
CA THR A 2 18.43 -2.33 -17.61
C THR A 2 18.00 -2.25 -16.15
N ASN A 3 17.02 -1.40 -15.87
CA ASN A 3 16.37 -1.32 -14.56
C ASN A 3 15.59 -2.62 -14.35
N GLU A 4 16.11 -3.51 -13.51
CA GLU A 4 15.33 -4.56 -12.90
C GLU A 4 14.39 -3.92 -11.87
N VAL A 5 13.11 -3.93 -12.20
CA VAL A 5 12.05 -3.75 -11.21
C VAL A 5 12.10 -5.00 -10.34
N VAL A 6 12.81 -4.91 -9.21
CA VAL A 6 12.76 -5.94 -8.17
C VAL A 6 11.35 -5.88 -7.59
N THR A 7 10.44 -6.68 -8.14
CA THR A 7 9.18 -7.02 -7.49
C THR A 7 9.56 -7.79 -6.23
N ASN A 8 9.36 -7.13 -5.08
CA ASN A 8 9.60 -7.65 -3.74
C ASN A 8 8.52 -8.71 -3.41
N GLU A 9 8.43 -9.77 -4.22
CA GLU A 9 7.51 -10.89 -4.03
C GLU A 9 8.12 -11.89 -3.06
N ASN A 10 7.33 -12.33 -2.07
CA ASN A 10 7.77 -13.31 -1.09
C ASN A 10 8.16 -14.62 -1.81
N PRO A 11 9.37 -15.20 -1.59
CA PRO A 11 9.82 -16.40 -2.31
C PRO A 11 8.86 -17.59 -2.18
N ALA A 12 8.18 -17.77 -1.04
CA ALA A 12 7.20 -18.84 -0.88
C ALA A 12 5.96 -18.66 -1.78
N LEU A 13 5.58 -17.41 -2.09
CA LEU A 13 4.49 -17.12 -3.03
C LEU A 13 4.92 -17.40 -4.48
N ALA A 14 6.18 -17.11 -4.84
CA ALA A 14 6.71 -17.47 -6.15
C ALA A 14 6.71 -18.99 -6.37
N ILE A 15 7.15 -19.77 -5.35
CA ILE A 15 7.03 -21.24 -5.40
C ILE A 15 5.56 -21.67 -5.49
N ASP A 16 4.65 -21.05 -4.72
CA ASP A 16 3.21 -21.36 -4.80
C ASP A 16 2.65 -21.14 -6.21
N ASP A 17 3.13 -20.13 -6.92
CA ASP A 17 2.71 -19.84 -8.29
C ASP A 17 3.27 -20.86 -9.29
N LEU A 18 4.51 -21.32 -9.13
CA LEU A 18 5.04 -22.46 -9.92
C LEU A 18 4.22 -23.74 -9.68
N ILE A 19 3.80 -24.01 -8.44
CA ILE A 19 2.95 -25.15 -8.12
C ILE A 19 1.56 -25.00 -8.77
N LYS A 20 0.99 -23.80 -8.81
CA LYS A 20 -0.29 -23.55 -9.52
C LYS A 20 -0.15 -23.77 -11.03
N GLN A 21 0.97 -23.38 -11.62
CA GLN A 21 1.25 -23.64 -13.04
C GLN A 21 1.32 -25.14 -13.30
N TYR A 22 2.03 -25.89 -12.46
CA TYR A 22 2.04 -27.36 -12.50
C TYR A 22 0.63 -27.96 -12.38
N ASP A 23 -0.18 -27.48 -11.43
CA ASP A 23 -1.56 -27.93 -11.25
C ASP A 23 -2.45 -27.68 -12.47
N GLN A 24 -2.18 -26.63 -13.24
CA GLN A 24 -2.88 -26.37 -14.50
C GLN A 24 -2.56 -27.45 -15.56
N PHE A 25 -1.33 -27.96 -15.61
CA PHE A 25 -0.98 -29.11 -16.46
C PHE A 25 -1.76 -30.35 -16.04
N LEU A 26 -1.81 -30.65 -14.74
CA LEU A 26 -2.57 -31.78 -14.21
C LEU A 26 -4.05 -31.67 -14.57
N LYS A 27 -4.66 -30.52 -14.26
CA LYS A 27 -6.09 -30.25 -14.49
C LYS A 27 -6.47 -30.38 -15.96
N THR A 28 -5.70 -29.77 -16.86
CA THR A 28 -5.97 -29.85 -18.31
C THR A 28 -5.78 -31.24 -18.89
N SER A 29 -5.06 -32.11 -18.18
CA SER A 29 -4.86 -33.51 -18.55
C SER A 29 -5.78 -34.49 -17.79
N GLY A 30 -6.70 -33.98 -16.96
CA GLY A 30 -7.67 -34.78 -16.21
C GLY A 30 -7.09 -35.49 -14.98
N VAL A 31 -5.91 -35.06 -14.51
CA VAL A 31 -5.29 -35.52 -13.28
C VAL A 31 -5.64 -34.56 -12.14
N GLN A 32 -5.87 -35.10 -10.96
CA GLN A 32 -6.21 -34.29 -9.79
C GLN A 32 -5.05 -33.36 -9.42
N PRO A 33 -5.29 -32.05 -9.26
CA PRO A 33 -4.27 -31.08 -8.85
C PRO A 33 -3.67 -31.40 -7.47
N ILE A 34 -2.41 -31.03 -7.25
CA ILE A 34 -1.68 -31.20 -5.98
C ILE A 34 -2.38 -30.46 -4.85
N LEU A 35 -2.85 -29.23 -5.06
CA LEU A 35 -3.54 -28.46 -4.01
C LEU A 35 -4.78 -29.22 -3.49
N THR A 36 -5.54 -29.83 -4.40
CA THR A 36 -6.71 -30.64 -4.04
C THR A 36 -6.29 -31.92 -3.31
N SER A 37 -5.21 -32.57 -3.75
CA SER A 37 -4.70 -33.79 -3.14
C SER A 37 -4.16 -33.56 -1.72
N VAL A 38 -3.45 -32.46 -1.48
CA VAL A 38 -3.01 -32.06 -0.13
C VAL A 38 -4.20 -31.81 0.79
N ALA A 39 -5.24 -31.12 0.31
CA ALA A 39 -6.45 -30.87 1.09
C ALA A 39 -7.24 -32.16 1.37
N ALA A 40 -7.32 -33.07 0.39
CA ALA A 40 -7.99 -34.35 0.52
C ALA A 40 -7.28 -35.29 1.51
N ALA A 41 -5.95 -35.36 1.48
CA ALA A 41 -5.17 -36.15 2.43
C ALA A 41 -5.46 -35.72 3.88
N LYS A 42 -5.51 -34.40 4.14
CA LYS A 42 -5.84 -33.84 5.47
C LYS A 42 -7.27 -34.14 5.90
N SER A 43 -8.26 -34.00 5.00
CA SER A 43 -9.67 -34.20 5.34
C SER A 43 -10.06 -35.67 5.52
N GLN A 44 -9.32 -36.59 4.88
CA GLN A 44 -9.54 -38.02 4.96
C GLN A 44 -8.67 -38.72 6.01
N ASN A 45 -7.98 -37.97 6.88
CA ASN A 45 -7.11 -38.47 7.95
C ASN A 45 -5.99 -39.42 7.47
N TYR A 46 -5.41 -39.17 6.30
CA TYR A 46 -4.20 -39.89 5.89
C TYR A 46 -3.01 -39.45 6.75
N GLU A 47 -2.12 -40.39 7.08
CA GLU A 47 -0.90 -40.12 7.85
C GLU A 47 0.02 -39.10 7.16
N SER A 48 0.06 -39.12 5.82
CA SER A 48 0.80 -38.14 5.02
C SER A 48 0.16 -37.96 3.65
N VAL A 49 0.48 -36.83 2.99
CA VAL A 49 0.09 -36.62 1.58
C VAL A 49 0.73 -37.65 0.65
N VAL A 50 1.92 -38.17 1.00
CA VAL A 50 2.62 -39.19 0.22
C VAL A 50 1.83 -40.48 0.21
N THR A 51 1.32 -40.91 1.37
CA THR A 51 0.48 -42.12 1.48
C THR A 51 -0.80 -41.99 0.66
N TYR A 52 -1.46 -40.83 0.74
CA TYR A 52 -2.65 -40.53 -0.08
C TYR A 52 -2.34 -40.57 -1.58
N LEU A 53 -1.25 -39.95 -2.00
CA LEU A 53 -0.83 -39.93 -3.40
C LEU A 53 -0.48 -41.32 -3.90
N ALA A 54 0.22 -42.14 -3.11
CA ALA A 54 0.55 -43.52 -3.48
C ALA A 54 -0.72 -44.34 -3.81
N ASP A 55 -1.78 -44.18 -3.01
CA ASP A 55 -3.04 -44.89 -3.22
C ASP A 55 -3.76 -44.44 -4.50
N ILE A 56 -3.84 -43.13 -4.75
CA ILE A 56 -4.55 -42.63 -5.94
C ILE A 56 -3.73 -42.80 -7.22
N MET A 57 -2.40 -42.65 -7.18
CA MET A 57 -1.53 -42.68 -8.36
C MET A 57 -1.47 -44.05 -9.04
N ASN A 58 -1.82 -45.12 -8.32
CA ASN A 58 -1.97 -46.45 -8.90
C ASN A 58 -3.19 -46.56 -9.84
N SER A 59 -4.15 -45.65 -9.70
CA SER A 59 -5.39 -45.61 -10.50
C SER A 59 -5.44 -44.49 -11.54
N ILE A 60 -4.45 -43.59 -11.54
CA ILE A 60 -4.40 -42.43 -12.43
C ILE A 60 -3.65 -42.78 -13.73
N SER A 61 -4.25 -42.43 -14.86
CA SER A 61 -3.58 -42.49 -16.16
C SER A 61 -2.82 -41.21 -16.46
N PHE A 62 -1.51 -41.33 -16.69
CA PHE A 62 -0.62 -40.23 -17.07
C PHE A 62 -0.52 -40.03 -18.59
N ALA A 63 -1.26 -40.80 -19.40
CA ALA A 63 -1.14 -40.78 -20.85
C ALA A 63 -1.35 -39.38 -21.46
N LYS A 64 -2.26 -38.58 -20.88
CA LYS A 64 -2.54 -37.20 -21.33
C LYS A 64 -1.53 -36.16 -20.83
N LEU A 65 -0.63 -36.52 -19.92
CA LEU A 65 0.46 -35.67 -19.45
C LEU A 65 1.75 -35.91 -20.23
N LEU A 66 1.96 -37.11 -20.78
CA LEU A 66 3.17 -37.45 -21.55
C LEU A 66 3.52 -36.44 -22.65
N PRO A 67 2.57 -35.90 -23.46
CA PRO A 67 2.91 -34.91 -24.48
C PRO A 67 3.39 -33.56 -23.91
N LYS A 68 3.20 -33.31 -22.62
CA LYS A 68 3.58 -32.09 -21.91
C LYS A 68 4.78 -32.31 -20.97
N TYR A 69 5.45 -33.45 -21.08
CA TYR A 69 6.52 -33.86 -20.16
C TYR A 69 7.63 -32.83 -20.06
N GLU A 70 8.15 -32.32 -21.18
CA GLU A 70 9.23 -31.33 -21.19
C GLU A 70 8.84 -30.05 -20.43
N ASN A 71 7.63 -29.51 -20.68
CA ASN A 71 7.16 -28.33 -19.97
C ASN A 71 6.99 -28.58 -18.47
N ILE A 72 6.58 -29.79 -18.10
CA ILE A 72 6.47 -30.20 -16.69
C ILE A 72 7.85 -30.29 -16.05
N LEU A 73 8.82 -30.87 -16.76
CA LEU A 73 10.21 -30.96 -16.32
C LEU A 73 10.80 -29.57 -16.08
N GLU A 74 10.59 -28.63 -17.00
CA GLU A 74 11.06 -27.25 -16.86
C GLU A 74 10.51 -26.59 -15.59
N ILE A 75 9.20 -26.70 -15.31
CA ILE A 75 8.59 -26.13 -14.10
C ILE A 75 9.14 -26.80 -12.84
N VAL A 76 9.31 -28.12 -12.85
CA VAL A 76 9.88 -28.84 -11.71
C VAL A 76 11.33 -28.40 -11.47
N ALA A 77 12.12 -28.24 -12.53
CA ALA A 77 13.50 -27.79 -12.44
C ALA A 77 13.60 -26.35 -11.92
N GLU A 78 12.77 -25.43 -12.42
CA GLU A 78 12.69 -24.05 -11.95
C GLU A 78 12.29 -23.99 -10.47
N LEU A 79 11.33 -24.81 -10.05
CA LEU A 79 10.93 -24.92 -8.65
C LEU A 79 12.07 -25.43 -7.78
N ILE A 80 12.81 -26.46 -8.21
CA ILE A 80 13.96 -26.99 -7.47
C ILE A 80 15.06 -25.93 -7.36
N ALA A 81 15.42 -25.28 -8.47
CA ALA A 81 16.44 -24.22 -8.49
C ALA A 81 16.08 -23.07 -7.54
N SER A 82 14.81 -22.65 -7.57
CA SER A 82 14.29 -21.59 -6.68
C SER A 82 14.32 -21.98 -5.20
N LEU A 83 14.19 -23.27 -4.87
CA LEU A 83 14.31 -23.74 -3.49
C LEU A 83 15.77 -23.84 -3.02
N ASP A 84 16.71 -24.12 -3.91
CA ASP A 84 18.13 -24.34 -3.59
C ASP A 84 18.94 -23.03 -3.53
N GLU A 85 18.64 -22.08 -4.41
CA GLU A 85 19.37 -20.79 -4.46
C GLU A 85 18.90 -19.79 -3.39
N GLU A 86 17.64 -19.89 -2.95
CA GLU A 86 17.05 -18.93 -2.02
C GLU A 86 17.38 -19.29 -0.55
N SER A 87 18.21 -18.46 0.08
CA SER A 87 18.52 -18.56 1.52
C SER A 87 17.27 -18.57 2.43
N TYR A 88 16.14 -18.09 1.90
CA TYR A 88 14.83 -18.11 2.54
C TYR A 88 14.38 -19.52 2.97
N PHE A 89 14.73 -20.58 2.22
CA PHE A 89 14.31 -21.96 2.52
C PHE A 89 15.35 -22.78 3.30
N SER A 90 16.51 -22.19 3.65
CA SER A 90 17.63 -22.88 4.29
C SER A 90 17.34 -23.59 5.62
N HIS A 91 16.23 -23.24 6.28
CA HIS A 91 15.77 -23.81 7.54
C HIS A 91 14.78 -24.97 7.37
N LEU A 92 14.40 -25.30 6.13
CA LEU A 92 13.47 -26.39 5.82
C LEU A 92 14.25 -27.66 5.47
N ASP A 93 13.77 -28.79 5.99
CA ASP A 93 14.21 -30.12 5.57
C ASP A 93 13.55 -30.47 4.23
N LEU A 94 14.15 -30.01 3.13
CA LEU A 94 13.62 -30.23 1.79
C LEU A 94 13.68 -31.73 1.40
N PRO A 95 12.67 -32.24 0.65
CA PRO A 95 12.71 -33.60 0.15
C PRO A 95 13.85 -33.79 -0.86
N ALA A 96 14.35 -35.01 -0.97
CA ALA A 96 15.38 -35.33 -1.95
C ALA A 96 14.89 -35.08 -3.38
N ILE A 97 15.78 -34.55 -4.23
CA ILE A 97 15.52 -34.35 -5.65
C ILE A 97 15.15 -35.70 -6.31
N PRO A 98 14.07 -35.77 -7.11
CA PRO A 98 13.65 -36.98 -7.79
C PRO A 98 14.74 -37.61 -8.66
N ALA A 99 14.97 -38.91 -8.49
CA ALA A 99 15.83 -39.68 -9.39
C ALA A 99 15.04 -40.09 -10.64
N LEU A 100 15.37 -39.51 -11.79
CA LEU A 100 14.65 -39.75 -13.04
C LEU A 100 15.22 -40.94 -13.81
N GLY A 101 14.32 -41.80 -14.29
CA GLY A 101 14.63 -42.93 -15.16
C GLY A 101 14.23 -42.69 -16.62
N HIS A 102 14.24 -43.74 -17.43
CA HIS A 102 13.82 -43.68 -18.83
C HIS A 102 12.30 -43.68 -19.04
N ASP A 103 11.52 -44.00 -17.99
CA ASP A 103 10.06 -44.03 -18.06
C ASP A 103 9.47 -42.67 -17.62
N ASN A 104 9.03 -41.89 -18.60
CA ASN A 104 8.42 -40.58 -18.37
C ASN A 104 7.13 -40.66 -17.51
N ALA A 105 6.37 -41.76 -17.59
CA ALA A 105 5.18 -41.90 -16.76
C ALA A 105 5.54 -42.14 -15.29
N ALA A 106 6.61 -42.90 -15.02
CA ALA A 106 7.16 -43.06 -13.68
C ALA A 106 7.72 -41.73 -13.16
N ASN A 107 8.48 -41.01 -13.98
CA ASN A 107 9.05 -39.70 -13.62
C ASN A 107 7.96 -38.68 -13.26
N LEU A 108 6.82 -38.67 -13.97
CA LEU A 108 5.68 -37.80 -13.64
C LEU A 108 5.11 -38.08 -12.24
N LYS A 109 5.11 -39.34 -11.78
CA LYS A 109 4.69 -39.69 -10.41
C LYS A 109 5.68 -39.17 -9.38
N GLU A 110 6.97 -39.30 -9.65
CA GLU A 110 8.02 -38.76 -8.78
C GLU A 110 7.92 -37.22 -8.66
N PHE A 111 7.64 -36.52 -9.77
CA PHE A 111 7.37 -35.07 -9.74
C PHE A 111 6.16 -34.72 -8.88
N MET A 112 5.04 -35.45 -9.02
CA MET A 112 3.85 -35.21 -8.20
C MET A 112 4.15 -35.40 -6.71
N ASN A 113 4.87 -36.47 -6.35
CA ASN A 113 5.27 -36.74 -4.97
C ASN A 113 6.15 -35.64 -4.40
N TYR A 114 7.15 -35.21 -5.16
CA TYR A 114 8.08 -34.17 -4.76
C TYR A 114 7.35 -32.83 -4.54
N ILE A 115 6.57 -32.39 -5.52
CA ILE A 115 5.83 -31.12 -5.45
C ILE A 115 4.82 -31.13 -4.30
N ALA A 116 4.16 -32.25 -4.05
CA ALA A 116 3.23 -32.35 -2.92
C ALA A 116 3.92 -32.22 -1.56
N GLN A 117 5.09 -32.82 -1.40
CA GLN A 117 5.90 -32.69 -0.17
C GLN A 117 6.37 -31.25 0.02
N VAL A 118 6.93 -30.64 -1.03
CA VAL A 118 7.31 -29.22 -1.02
C VAL A 118 6.13 -28.35 -0.62
N LYS A 119 4.95 -28.55 -1.24
CA LYS A 119 3.74 -27.77 -0.95
C LYS A 119 3.36 -27.84 0.53
N VAL A 120 3.41 -29.02 1.13
CA VAL A 120 3.11 -29.19 2.56
C VAL A 120 4.12 -28.44 3.43
N LEU A 121 5.41 -28.51 3.09
CA LEU A 121 6.49 -27.87 3.85
C LEU A 121 6.43 -26.34 3.79
N ILE A 122 6.17 -25.76 2.62
CA ILE A 122 6.14 -24.30 2.47
C ILE A 122 4.79 -23.67 2.86
N GLN A 123 3.75 -24.48 3.10
CA GLN A 123 2.41 -23.99 3.40
C GLN A 123 2.36 -23.00 4.58
N PRO A 124 3.05 -23.23 5.72
CA PRO A 124 3.08 -22.25 6.81
C PRO A 124 3.69 -20.91 6.41
N LEU A 125 4.71 -20.91 5.56
CA LEU A 125 5.35 -19.68 5.05
C LEU A 125 4.41 -18.91 4.11
N ILE A 126 3.64 -19.63 3.29
CA ILE A 126 2.57 -19.04 2.48
C ILE A 126 1.47 -18.47 3.37
N ASP A 127 1.03 -19.21 4.38
CA ASP A 127 -0.04 -18.78 5.29
C ASP A 127 0.37 -17.53 6.07
N ASP A 128 1.65 -17.41 6.46
CA ASP A 128 2.20 -16.21 7.11
C ASP A 128 2.27 -15.01 6.13
N ALA A 129 2.76 -15.23 4.90
CA ALA A 129 2.83 -14.20 3.87
C ALA A 129 1.42 -13.70 3.46
N VAL A 130 0.48 -14.61 3.24
CA VAL A 130 -0.92 -14.32 2.92
C VAL A 130 -1.64 -13.74 4.12
N GLY A 131 -1.38 -14.21 5.34
CA GLY A 131 -1.94 -13.69 6.59
C GLY A 131 -1.52 -12.24 6.81
N SER A 132 -0.24 -11.93 6.63
CA SER A 132 0.31 -10.58 6.64
C SER A 132 -0.32 -9.71 5.54
N ASN A 133 -0.50 -10.23 4.33
CA ASN A 133 -1.13 -9.50 3.22
C ASN A 133 -2.64 -9.27 3.46
N LYS A 134 -3.39 -10.26 3.95
CA LYS A 134 -4.82 -10.13 4.29
C LYS A 134 -5.03 -9.17 5.45
N ASN A 135 -4.16 -9.14 6.45
CA ASN A 135 -4.19 -8.13 7.50
C ASN A 135 -3.95 -6.73 6.91
N ASN A 136 -2.97 -6.57 6.03
CA ASN A 136 -2.72 -5.29 5.37
C ASN A 136 -3.89 -4.88 4.45
N GLN A 137 -4.53 -5.82 3.76
CA GLN A 137 -5.74 -5.60 2.96
C GLN A 137 -6.96 -5.29 3.82
N LEU A 138 -7.11 -5.92 4.99
CA LEU A 138 -8.15 -5.61 5.95
C LEU A 138 -7.93 -4.24 6.55
N LEU A 139 -6.69 -3.88 6.91
CA LEU A 139 -6.33 -2.54 7.38
C LEU A 139 -6.57 -1.48 6.30
N SER A 140 -6.22 -1.77 5.05
CA SER A 140 -6.48 -0.86 3.92
C SER A 140 -7.98 -0.76 3.61
N ALA A 141 -8.73 -1.85 3.71
CA ALA A 141 -10.19 -1.86 3.58
C ALA A 141 -10.86 -1.16 4.76
N ILE A 142 -10.38 -1.31 5.99
CA ILE A 142 -10.82 -0.54 7.17
C ILE A 142 -10.53 0.93 6.95
N ASN A 143 -9.34 1.30 6.45
CA ASN A 143 -9.00 2.69 6.18
C ASN A 143 -9.82 3.27 5.02
N ASN A 144 -10.10 2.49 3.97
CA ASN A 144 -10.93 2.91 2.85
C ASN A 144 -12.41 3.00 3.26
N LYS A 145 -12.90 2.04 4.06
CA LYS A 145 -14.23 2.09 4.64
C LYS A 145 -14.33 3.21 5.69
N LYS A 146 -13.29 3.53 6.46
CA LYS A 146 -13.24 4.74 7.29
C LYS A 146 -13.35 6.00 6.42
N LYS A 147 -12.65 6.10 5.29
CA LYS A 147 -12.78 7.20 4.32
C LYS A 147 -14.18 7.33 3.70
N ILE A 148 -14.87 6.20 3.50
CA ILE A 148 -16.23 6.15 2.92
C ILE A 148 -17.33 6.32 3.98
N LEU A 149 -17.09 5.83 5.20
CA LEU A 149 -17.98 5.94 6.37
C LEU A 149 -17.78 7.26 7.11
N ASP A 150 -16.67 7.96 6.88
CA ASP A 150 -16.53 9.39 7.15
C ASP A 150 -17.52 10.15 6.24
N LYS A 151 -18.76 10.21 6.71
CA LYS A 151 -19.37 11.52 6.98
C LYS A 151 -18.51 12.24 8.03
N GLY A 152 -17.27 12.53 7.67
CA GLY A 152 -16.38 13.37 8.45
C GLY A 152 -16.99 14.76 8.48
N PHE A 153 -16.86 15.42 9.61
CA PHE A 153 -17.03 16.86 9.65
C PHE A 153 -16.00 17.49 8.71
N PHE A 154 -16.44 18.22 7.69
CA PHE A 154 -15.56 18.88 6.73
C PHE A 154 -15.82 20.38 6.76
N TYR A 155 -14.72 21.14 6.66
CA TYR A 155 -14.78 22.55 6.36
C TYR A 155 -14.96 22.72 4.85
N GLU A 156 -16.03 23.40 4.45
CA GLU A 156 -16.34 23.66 3.04
C GLU A 156 -16.16 25.14 2.72
N PHE A 157 -15.11 25.44 1.94
CA PHE A 157 -14.91 26.78 1.38
C PHE A 157 -15.89 27.00 0.22
N THR A 158 -16.41 28.22 0.10
CA THR A 158 -17.14 28.60 -1.11
C THR A 158 -16.16 28.85 -2.25
N ASP A 159 -16.65 28.84 -3.49
CA ASP A 159 -15.79 29.11 -4.65
C ASP A 159 -15.15 30.51 -4.54
N GLY A 160 -15.89 31.51 -4.01
CA GLY A 160 -15.34 32.84 -3.71
C GLY A 160 -14.32 32.87 -2.57
N ASP A 161 -14.43 31.99 -1.57
CA ASP A 161 -13.41 31.85 -0.52
C ASP A 161 -12.10 31.29 -1.10
N LEU A 162 -12.20 30.29 -1.98
CA LEU A 162 -11.04 29.67 -2.64
C LEU A 162 -10.31 30.67 -3.54
N ASP A 163 -11.05 31.44 -4.34
CA ASP A 163 -10.47 32.46 -5.21
C ASP A 163 -9.70 33.51 -4.38
N ARG A 164 -10.32 33.98 -3.28
CA ARG A 164 -9.66 34.98 -2.41
C ARG A 164 -8.46 34.42 -1.66
N ILE A 165 -8.52 33.18 -1.17
CA ILE A 165 -7.36 32.51 -0.55
C ILE A 165 -6.21 32.42 -1.55
N GLN A 166 -6.50 32.08 -2.81
CA GLN A 166 -5.48 31.98 -3.85
C GLN A 166 -4.82 33.32 -4.16
N GLU A 167 -5.59 34.42 -4.19
CA GLU A 167 -5.06 35.77 -4.30
C GLU A 167 -4.15 36.12 -3.12
N LEU A 168 -4.62 35.87 -1.89
CA LEU A 168 -3.86 36.15 -0.66
C LEU A 168 -2.54 35.37 -0.60
N ILE A 169 -2.50 34.11 -1.05
CA ILE A 169 -1.27 33.33 -1.17
C ILE A 169 -0.29 33.99 -2.15
N ASN A 170 -0.79 34.46 -3.28
CA ASN A 170 0.06 35.11 -4.30
C ASN A 170 0.59 36.46 -3.79
N GLU A 171 -0.24 37.24 -3.10
CA GLU A 171 0.17 38.47 -2.44
C GLU A 171 1.24 38.18 -1.38
N LEU A 172 1.04 37.18 -0.51
CA LEU A 172 2.03 36.77 0.49
C LEU A 172 3.35 36.32 -0.12
N ARG A 173 3.33 35.55 -1.21
CA ARG A 173 4.55 35.16 -1.93
C ARG A 173 5.31 36.38 -2.43
N LYS A 174 4.61 37.37 -2.97
CA LYS A 174 5.20 38.62 -3.44
C LYS A 174 5.83 39.39 -2.27
N GLU A 175 5.10 39.58 -1.17
CA GLU A 175 5.60 40.27 0.02
C GLU A 175 6.83 39.59 0.61
N ILE A 176 6.82 38.25 0.74
CA ILE A 176 7.98 37.48 1.23
C ILE A 176 9.18 37.60 0.28
N THR A 177 8.94 37.65 -1.03
CA THR A 177 10.01 37.65 -2.04
C THR A 177 10.63 39.03 -2.24
N VAL A 178 9.85 40.09 -2.10
CA VAL A 178 10.31 41.47 -2.31
C VAL A 178 10.83 42.10 -1.01
N SER A 179 10.37 41.64 0.15
CA SER A 179 10.75 42.21 1.43
C SER A 179 12.19 41.87 1.83
N ASP A 180 12.92 42.86 2.35
CA ASP A 180 14.23 42.68 2.99
C ASP A 180 14.12 42.28 4.47
N LEU A 181 12.90 42.13 5.00
CA LEU A 181 12.66 41.76 6.40
C LEU A 181 13.03 40.30 6.71
N PHE A 182 13.08 39.44 5.69
CA PHE A 182 13.30 38.01 5.87
C PHE A 182 14.68 37.59 5.36
N ASP A 183 15.46 36.95 6.23
CA ASP A 183 16.66 36.23 5.82
C ASP A 183 16.30 35.05 4.88
N ASP A 184 17.28 34.55 4.14
CA ASP A 184 17.08 33.49 3.14
C ASP A 184 16.53 32.19 3.70
N SER A 185 16.81 31.87 4.97
CA SER A 185 16.33 30.65 5.62
C SER A 185 14.85 30.79 6.00
N HIS A 186 14.50 31.93 6.61
CA HIS A 186 13.15 32.27 7.01
C HIS A 186 12.24 32.41 5.79
N ARG A 187 12.71 33.07 4.72
CA ARG A 187 12.03 33.19 3.43
C ARG A 187 11.68 31.83 2.84
N ARG A 188 12.66 30.93 2.76
CA ARG A 188 12.45 29.55 2.27
C ARG A 188 11.44 28.77 3.11
N ARG A 189 11.49 28.91 4.44
CA ARG A 189 10.52 28.26 5.35
C ARG A 189 9.09 28.78 5.12
N LEU A 190 8.91 30.08 4.96
CA LEU A 190 7.59 30.69 4.71
C LEU A 190 7.04 30.30 3.33
N LEU A 191 7.85 30.36 2.28
CA LEU A 191 7.42 29.96 0.93
C LEU A 191 7.03 28.48 0.86
N ARG A 192 7.81 27.59 1.48
CA ARG A 192 7.48 26.16 1.56
C ARG A 192 6.16 25.91 2.31
N ARG A 193 5.85 26.70 3.35
CA ARG A 193 4.57 26.62 4.07
C ARG A 193 3.40 27.07 3.20
N LEU A 194 3.57 28.15 2.43
CA LEU A 194 2.55 28.61 1.48
C LEU A 194 2.30 27.62 0.35
N GLU A 195 3.35 26.97 -0.18
CA GLU A 195 3.22 25.92 -1.20
C GLU A 195 2.47 24.69 -0.67
N ALA A 196 2.80 24.23 0.54
CA ALA A 196 2.07 23.14 1.18
C ALA A 196 0.59 23.49 1.34
N MET A 197 0.29 24.66 1.92
CA MET A 197 -1.08 25.15 2.09
C MET A 197 -1.85 25.23 0.76
N GLN A 198 -1.21 25.74 -0.31
CA GLN A 198 -1.84 25.80 -1.63
C GLN A 198 -2.11 24.41 -2.21
N SER A 199 -1.17 23.46 -2.05
CA SER A 199 -1.29 22.11 -2.60
C SER A 199 -2.42 21.28 -2.00
N GLU A 200 -2.85 21.64 -0.79
CA GLU A 200 -3.90 20.95 -0.03
C GLU A 200 -5.21 21.76 -0.01
N MET A 201 -5.24 22.91 -0.70
CA MET A 201 -6.42 23.75 -0.80
C MET A 201 -7.43 23.10 -1.76
N HIS A 202 -8.50 22.59 -1.20
CA HIS A 202 -9.62 22.00 -1.93
C HIS A 202 -10.94 22.52 -1.36
N LYS A 203 -12.03 22.36 -2.12
CA LYS A 203 -13.37 22.78 -1.69
C LYS A 203 -13.81 22.17 -0.36
N LYS A 204 -13.39 20.94 -0.06
CA LYS A 204 -13.69 20.23 1.18
C LYS A 204 -12.40 19.82 1.88
N MET A 205 -12.23 20.25 3.13
CA MET A 205 -11.04 20.00 3.93
C MET A 205 -11.39 19.37 5.28
N SER A 206 -10.51 18.51 5.79
CA SER A 206 -10.66 17.86 7.11
C SER A 206 -10.31 18.78 8.29
N ASP A 207 -9.48 19.79 8.05
CA ASP A 207 -8.99 20.75 9.05
C ASP A 207 -8.65 22.08 8.36
N VAL A 208 -8.47 23.15 9.13
CA VAL A 208 -7.96 24.45 8.63
C VAL A 208 -6.66 24.85 9.35
N ASP A 209 -5.97 23.89 9.96
CA ASP A 209 -4.84 24.10 10.88
C ASP A 209 -3.64 24.76 10.21
N ARG A 210 -3.48 24.52 8.90
CA ARG A 210 -2.39 25.14 8.11
C ARG A 210 -2.52 26.65 8.05
N ILE A 211 -3.74 27.17 8.05
CA ILE A 211 -3.99 28.62 8.10
C ILE A 211 -3.64 29.14 9.51
N TRP A 212 -4.00 28.41 10.57
CA TRP A 212 -3.63 28.76 11.95
C TRP A 212 -2.12 28.71 12.20
N GLY A 213 -1.39 27.83 11.51
CA GLY A 213 0.07 27.80 11.52
C GLY A 213 0.72 29.09 11.01
N LEU A 214 0.09 29.79 10.06
CA LEU A 214 0.56 31.09 9.56
C LEU A 214 0.34 32.21 10.57
N VAL A 215 -0.72 32.15 11.38
CA VAL A 215 -0.94 33.11 12.47
C VAL A 215 0.20 33.09 13.47
N GLY A 216 0.71 31.90 13.79
CA GLY A 216 1.90 31.74 14.64
C GLY A 216 3.14 32.38 14.02
N ASP A 217 3.38 32.19 12.72
CA ASP A 217 4.49 32.83 12.02
C ASP A 217 4.30 34.36 11.97
N ALA A 218 3.09 34.86 11.74
CA ALA A 218 2.77 36.30 11.78
C ALA A 218 3.09 36.90 13.14
N GLY A 219 2.74 36.23 14.25
CA GLY A 219 3.08 36.70 15.60
C GLY A 219 4.59 36.88 15.82
N ILE A 220 5.41 35.97 15.28
CA ILE A 220 6.87 36.08 15.33
C ILE A 220 7.35 37.27 14.49
N VAL A 221 6.79 37.47 13.30
CA VAL A 221 7.18 38.56 12.38
C VAL A 221 6.78 39.93 12.96
N ILE A 222 5.58 40.07 13.54
CA ILE A 222 5.15 41.27 14.28
C ILE A 222 6.12 41.57 15.42
N GLY A 223 6.46 40.56 16.22
CA GLY A 223 7.35 40.74 17.37
C GLY A 223 8.77 41.17 16.98
N LYS A 224 9.24 40.76 15.80
CA LYS A 224 10.59 41.10 15.30
C LYS A 224 10.67 42.42 14.55
N PHE A 225 9.65 42.74 13.76
CA PHE A 225 9.71 43.85 12.77
C PHE A 225 8.63 44.92 12.98
N GLY A 226 7.76 44.76 13.98
CA GLY A 226 6.76 45.76 14.34
C GLY A 226 5.89 46.17 13.15
N LYS A 227 5.75 47.48 12.92
CA LYS A 227 4.88 48.05 11.89
C LYS A 227 5.32 47.72 10.46
N ASP A 228 6.60 47.42 10.23
CA ASP A 228 7.10 47.12 8.89
C ASP A 228 6.59 45.76 8.38
N SER A 229 6.14 44.89 9.29
CA SER A 229 5.50 43.60 8.97
C SER A 229 4.06 43.71 8.48
N LYS A 230 3.45 44.90 8.55
CA LYS A 230 2.01 45.09 8.33
C LYS A 230 1.49 44.50 7.02
N PRO A 231 2.13 44.71 5.85
CA PRO A 231 1.65 44.14 4.59
C PRO A 231 1.56 42.59 4.61
N PHE A 232 2.50 41.93 5.27
CA PHE A 232 2.51 40.48 5.42
C PHE A 232 1.46 40.00 6.42
N VAL A 233 1.37 40.69 7.57
CA VAL A 233 0.48 40.34 8.68
C VAL A 233 -0.99 40.53 8.31
N ASP A 234 -1.32 41.61 7.61
CA ASP A 234 -2.70 41.92 7.21
C ASP A 234 -3.27 40.81 6.31
N ARG A 235 -2.45 40.22 5.43
CA ARG A 235 -2.86 39.11 4.56
C ARG A 235 -3.06 37.80 5.31
N ILE A 236 -2.24 37.52 6.32
CA ILE A 236 -2.46 36.38 7.21
C ILE A 236 -3.73 36.58 8.05
N LYS A 237 -3.97 37.80 8.53
CA LYS A 237 -5.21 38.14 9.26
C LYS A 237 -6.44 37.90 8.39
N GLU A 238 -6.40 38.31 7.12
CA GLU A 238 -7.49 38.07 6.17
C GLU A 238 -7.72 36.58 5.89
N LEU A 239 -6.65 35.80 5.65
CA LEU A 239 -6.74 34.33 5.53
C LEU A 239 -7.39 33.69 6.77
N SER A 240 -7.03 34.17 7.95
CA SER A 240 -7.53 33.66 9.22
C SER A 240 -9.01 33.98 9.43
N GLN A 241 -9.48 35.11 8.89
CA GLN A 241 -10.90 35.45 8.89
C GLN A 241 -11.71 34.54 7.96
N ILE A 242 -11.17 34.16 6.79
CA ILE A 242 -11.82 33.21 5.87
C ILE A 242 -11.89 31.82 6.50
N ALA A 243 -10.81 31.37 7.14
CA ALA A 243 -10.79 30.12 7.91
C ALA A 243 -11.83 30.13 9.03
N TRP A 244 -11.85 31.19 9.84
CA TRP A 244 -12.82 31.34 10.92
C TRP A 244 -14.27 31.30 10.44
N LYS A 245 -14.62 32.04 9.37
CA LYS A 245 -15.98 32.00 8.80
C LYS A 245 -16.37 30.60 8.35
N THR A 246 -15.41 29.85 7.82
CA THR A 246 -15.64 28.46 7.38
C THR A 246 -15.84 27.53 8.57
N GLN A 247 -15.06 27.70 9.64
CA GLN A 247 -15.27 26.96 10.89
C GLN A 247 -16.61 27.32 11.54
N ALA A 248 -16.93 28.61 11.64
CA ALA A 248 -18.20 29.08 12.21
C ALA A 248 -19.42 28.52 11.47
N ARG A 249 -19.37 28.44 10.12
CA ARG A 249 -20.44 27.82 9.33
C ARG A 249 -20.55 26.31 9.57
N ALA A 250 -19.42 25.61 9.64
CA ALA A 250 -19.40 24.17 9.86
C ALA A 250 -19.88 23.80 11.28
N GLU A 251 -19.50 24.60 12.29
CA GLU A 251 -19.87 24.44 13.71
C GLU A 251 -21.21 25.10 14.09
N GLU A 252 -22.02 25.49 13.10
CA GLU A 252 -23.36 26.10 13.28
C GLU A 252 -23.38 27.36 14.18
N LEU A 253 -22.28 28.12 14.23
CA LEU A 253 -22.24 29.41 14.91
C LEU A 253 -23.08 30.45 14.16
N PRO A 254 -23.66 31.45 14.86
CA PRO A 254 -24.38 32.55 14.22
C PRO A 254 -23.53 33.24 13.15
N SER A 255 -24.11 33.58 12.00
CA SER A 255 -23.39 34.21 10.88
C SER A 255 -22.72 35.55 11.22
N SER A 256 -23.12 36.18 12.33
CA SER A 256 -22.53 37.39 12.91
C SER A 256 -21.32 37.12 13.82
N SER A 257 -20.90 35.86 14.01
CA SER A 257 -19.82 35.49 14.92
C SER A 257 -18.46 35.91 14.36
N GLN A 258 -17.89 36.96 14.94
CA GLN A 258 -16.52 37.37 14.68
C GLN A 258 -15.53 36.50 15.46
N ASN A 259 -14.30 36.42 14.98
CA ASN A 259 -13.26 35.69 15.69
C ASN A 259 -12.82 36.49 16.93
N PRO A 260 -13.05 35.98 18.16
CA PRO A 260 -12.73 36.71 19.38
C PRO A 260 -11.22 36.91 19.59
N LEU A 261 -10.37 36.14 18.89
CA LEU A 261 -8.91 36.20 18.99
C LEU A 261 -8.24 37.08 17.92
N LEU A 262 -8.97 37.49 16.87
CA LEU A 262 -8.37 38.28 15.78
C LEU A 262 -8.60 39.80 15.91
N GLY A 263 -9.43 40.24 16.87
CA GLY A 263 -9.68 41.65 17.18
C GLY A 263 -10.33 42.45 16.04
N ASN A 264 -11.23 43.38 16.37
CA ASN A 264 -11.61 44.43 15.43
C ASN A 264 -10.56 45.54 15.47
N GLU A 265 -10.29 46.18 14.32
CA GLU A 265 -9.50 47.42 14.27
C GLU A 265 -10.34 48.62 14.74
N GLU A 266 -10.87 48.53 15.95
CA GLU A 266 -11.40 49.67 16.70
C GLU A 266 -10.72 49.71 18.08
N GLU A 267 -9.41 49.99 18.06
CA GLU A 267 -8.68 50.88 18.98
C GLU A 267 -7.29 51.23 18.42
#